data_AF-A0AAU9VQV2-F1
#
_entry.id   AF-A0AAU9VQV2-F1
#
_cell.length_a   1.000
_cell.length_b   1.000
_cell.length_c   1.000
_cell.angle_alpha   90.00
_cell.angle_beta   90.00
_cell.angle_gamma   90.00
#
_symmetry.space_group_name_H-M   'P 1'
#
loop_
_entity.id
_entity.type
_entity.pdbx_description
1 polymer ?
#
loop_
_entity_poly.entity_id
_entity_poly.type
_entity_poly.pdbx_seq_one_letter_code
_entity_poly.pdbx_strand_id
1 'polypeptide(L)'
;MTKYKEVDYKGGKSHWPLWAIPFLIAILLLLIGVFILLTLGVKHHCLFFDCEQPIDKVISSSDELPRNEDVVLGDDEISIHGELIFEEAAPDSLPPNSHLRVKFEDVSMMDAPSVLLGETMVDLSSYDKAKNLKYEIKSKRPGLGGSYSVSATLNVGWKANKEAWIKPGDYMTDTHYGVRIEDKKQDYRRDITLVKY
;
A
#
# COMPACT_ATOMS: atom_id res chain seq x y z
N MET A 1 35.71 28.22 -52.64
CA MET A 1 35.58 27.02 -53.50
C MET A 1 35.78 25.78 -52.64
N THR A 2 34.76 25.36 -51.90
CA THR A 2 34.84 24.21 -50.98
C THR A 2 34.48 22.93 -51.74
N LYS A 3 35.44 22.02 -51.87
CA LYS A 3 35.21 20.70 -52.48
C LYS A 3 34.49 19.79 -51.50
N TYR A 4 33.29 19.37 -51.85
CA TYR A 4 32.56 18.31 -51.17
C TYR A 4 33.21 16.97 -51.52
N LYS A 5 33.46 16.14 -50.50
CA LYS A 5 33.97 14.77 -50.67
C LYS A 5 32.76 13.85 -50.53
N GLU A 6 32.29 13.29 -51.65
CA GLU A 6 31.28 12.25 -51.64
C GLU A 6 31.81 11.05 -50.87
N VAL A 7 31.06 10.62 -49.86
CA VAL A 7 31.35 9.41 -49.10
C VAL A 7 30.48 8.32 -49.71
N ASP A 8 31.10 7.49 -50.56
CA ASP A 8 30.46 6.30 -51.10
C ASP A 8 30.14 5.32 -49.96
N TYR A 9 28.87 5.29 -49.54
CA TYR A 9 28.36 4.21 -48.71
C TYR A 9 28.27 2.94 -49.56
N LYS A 10 29.37 2.17 -49.60
CA LYS A 10 29.28 0.74 -49.92
C LYS A 10 28.49 0.05 -48.81
N GLY A 11 27.16 0.04 -48.96
CA GLY A 11 26.29 -0.87 -48.22
C GLY A 11 26.70 -2.29 -48.57
N GLY A 12 27.54 -2.89 -47.72
CA GLY A 12 27.87 -4.30 -47.80
C GLY A 12 26.57 -5.08 -47.66
N LYS A 13 26.04 -5.57 -48.79
CA LYS A 13 24.98 -6.58 -48.80
C LYS A 13 25.58 -7.85 -48.21
N SER A 14 25.57 -7.97 -46.89
CA SER A 14 25.78 -9.23 -46.22
C SER A 14 24.56 -10.09 -46.53
N HIS A 15 24.69 -10.96 -47.54
CA HIS A 15 23.72 -12.00 -47.79
C HIS A 15 23.81 -12.95 -46.60
N TRP A 16 22.96 -12.71 -45.60
CA TRP A 16 22.89 -13.60 -44.46
C TRP A 16 22.49 -14.97 -44.98
N PRO A 17 23.19 -16.04 -44.55
CA PRO A 17 22.83 -17.38 -44.96
C PRO A 17 21.38 -17.66 -44.56
N LEU A 18 20.47 -17.75 -45.54
CA LEU A 18 19.05 -18.04 -45.30
C LEU A 18 18.85 -19.37 -44.53
N TRP A 19 19.85 -20.25 -44.56
CA TRP A 19 19.90 -21.50 -43.79
C TRP A 19 20.20 -21.31 -42.29
N ALA A 20 20.64 -20.12 -41.86
CA ALA A 20 20.86 -19.80 -40.44
C ALA A 20 19.57 -19.31 -39.75
N ILE A 21 18.56 -18.89 -40.50
CA ILE A 21 17.25 -18.47 -39.98
C ILE A 21 16.58 -19.55 -39.11
N PRO A 22 16.48 -20.84 -39.52
CA PRO A 22 15.89 -21.87 -38.67
C PRO A 22 16.69 -22.12 -37.38
N PHE A 23 18.01 -22.02 -37.43
CA PHE A 23 18.86 -22.14 -36.23
C PHE A 23 18.63 -20.98 -35.25
N LEU A 24 18.49 -19.75 -35.74
CA LEU A 24 18.22 -18.59 -34.90
C LEU A 24 16.82 -18.64 -34.29
N ILE A 25 15.82 -19.13 -35.03
CA ILE A 25 14.46 -19.35 -34.51
C ILE A 25 14.49 -20.42 -33.41
N ALA A 26 15.22 -21.52 -33.61
CA ALA A 26 15.35 -22.57 -32.59
C ALA A 26 16.01 -22.06 -31.29
N ILE A 27 17.07 -21.24 -31.42
CA ILE A 27 17.74 -20.60 -30.27
C ILE A 27 16.78 -19.63 -29.57
N LEU A 28 16.02 -18.82 -30.33
CA LEU A 28 15.04 -17.90 -29.77
C LEU A 28 13.94 -18.64 -28.99
N LEU A 29 13.42 -19.74 -29.52
CA LEU A 29 12.41 -20.56 -28.83
C LEU A 29 12.97 -21.21 -27.55
N LEU A 30 14.23 -21.64 -27.55
CA LEU A 30 14.90 -22.12 -26.34
C LEU A 30 15.02 -21.03 -25.28
N LEU A 31 15.43 -19.82 -25.67
CA LEU A 31 15.57 -18.69 -24.75
C LEU A 31 14.20 -18.28 -24.16
N ILE A 32 13.15 -18.27 -24.98
CA ILE A 32 11.78 -18.02 -24.52
C ILE A 32 11.32 -19.11 -23.55
N GLY A 33 11.58 -20.40 -23.85
CA GLY A 33 11.25 -21.52 -22.97
C GLY A 33 11.96 -21.43 -21.62
N VAL A 34 13.25 -21.10 -21.61
CA VAL A 34 14.03 -20.89 -20.38
C VAL A 34 13.49 -19.67 -19.60
N PHE A 35 13.15 -18.57 -20.28
CA PHE A 35 12.57 -17.38 -19.65
C PHE A 35 11.20 -17.68 -19.01
N ILE A 36 10.35 -18.46 -19.68
CA ILE A 36 9.07 -18.93 -19.12
C ILE A 36 9.31 -19.85 -17.92
N LEU A 37 10.29 -20.76 -17.98
CA LEU A 37 10.63 -21.64 -16.87
C LEU A 37 11.20 -20.87 -15.66
N LEU A 38 12.01 -19.84 -15.87
CA LEU A 38 12.53 -18.98 -14.80
C LEU A 38 11.42 -18.11 -14.18
N THR A 39 10.50 -17.58 -14.98
CA THR A 39 9.39 -16.75 -14.48
C THR A 39 8.28 -17.56 -13.81
N LEU A 40 8.00 -18.78 -14.29
CA LEU A 40 7.07 -19.71 -13.65
C LEU A 40 7.70 -20.44 -12.45
N GLY A 41 8.99 -20.77 -12.50
CA GLY A 41 9.72 -21.43 -11.42
C GLY A 41 9.80 -20.62 -10.13
N VAL A 42 9.73 -19.28 -10.23
CA VAL A 42 9.62 -18.38 -9.06
C VAL A 42 8.23 -18.42 -8.43
N LYS A 43 7.19 -18.87 -9.15
CA LYS A 43 5.81 -18.96 -8.67
C LYS A 43 5.44 -20.30 -8.02
N HIS A 44 6.30 -21.33 -8.11
CA HIS A 44 5.99 -22.67 -7.60
C HIS A 44 6.61 -23.02 -6.24
N HIS A 45 7.26 -22.09 -5.54
CA HIS A 45 7.76 -22.35 -4.18
C HIS A 45 6.74 -22.14 -3.04
N CYS A 46 5.45 -22.04 -3.36
CA CYS A 46 4.36 -21.93 -2.37
C CYS A 46 3.21 -22.94 -2.56
N LEU A 47 3.34 -23.97 -3.41
CA LEU A 47 2.25 -24.94 -3.63
C LEU A 47 2.53 -26.35 -3.09
N PHE A 48 3.27 -26.48 -1.98
CA PHE A 48 3.55 -27.81 -1.42
C PHE A 48 3.62 -27.91 0.12
N PHE A 49 3.19 -26.89 0.88
CA PHE A 49 3.01 -27.05 2.32
C PHE A 49 1.61 -26.59 2.75
N ASP A 50 0.89 -27.56 3.32
CA ASP A 50 -0.42 -27.49 3.95
C ASP A 50 -0.68 -26.21 4.74
N CYS A 51 -1.76 -25.50 4.37
CA CYS A 51 -2.55 -24.74 5.34
C CYS A 51 -3.81 -25.55 5.65
N GLU A 52 -3.62 -26.68 6.33
CA GLU A 52 -4.67 -27.27 7.17
C GLU A 52 -4.79 -26.38 8.42
N GLN A 53 -5.69 -25.40 8.43
CA GLN A 53 -6.07 -24.72 9.66
C GLN A 53 -7.18 -25.51 10.34
N PRO A 54 -6.95 -26.14 11.52
CA PRO A 54 -8.06 -26.65 12.31
C PRO A 54 -8.83 -25.48 12.89
N ILE A 55 -10.07 -25.37 12.43
CA ILE A 55 -11.14 -24.59 13.06
C ILE A 55 -11.43 -25.21 14.45
N ASP A 56 -11.70 -24.32 15.41
CA ASP A 56 -12.30 -24.53 16.74
C ASP A 56 -11.38 -24.37 17.97
N LYS A 57 -11.44 -23.17 18.57
CA LYS A 57 -11.85 -23.07 19.98
C LYS A 57 -12.39 -21.69 20.31
N VAL A 58 -13.72 -21.58 20.28
CA VAL A 58 -14.48 -20.67 21.12
C VAL A 58 -14.28 -21.14 22.57
N ILE A 59 -13.61 -20.35 23.41
CA ILE A 59 -13.84 -20.36 24.85
C ILE A 59 -14.06 -18.91 25.30
N SER A 60 -15.29 -18.69 25.75
CA SER A 60 -15.77 -17.49 26.41
C SER A 60 -15.39 -17.49 27.89
N SER A 61 -15.14 -16.28 28.39
CA SER A 61 -15.31 -15.80 29.76
C SER A 61 -14.37 -16.33 30.85
N SER A 62 -13.60 -15.43 31.47
CA SER A 62 -13.99 -14.85 32.78
C SER A 62 -13.03 -13.73 33.19
N ASP A 63 -13.63 -12.61 33.58
CA ASP A 63 -13.15 -11.53 34.45
C ASP A 63 -11.66 -11.48 34.81
N GLU A 64 -10.95 -10.49 34.24
CA GLU A 64 -9.96 -9.71 34.99
C GLU A 64 -9.77 -8.34 34.32
N LEU A 65 -10.02 -7.27 35.08
CA LEU A 65 -9.73 -5.89 34.71
C LEU A 65 -8.23 -5.71 34.49
N PRO A 66 -7.74 -5.22 33.33
CA PRO A 66 -6.38 -4.71 33.27
C PRO A 66 -6.38 -3.22 33.60
N ARG A 67 -5.83 -2.97 34.78
CA ARG A 67 -5.14 -1.76 35.20
C ARG A 67 -4.12 -1.35 34.13
N ASN A 68 -4.15 -0.09 33.71
CA ASN A 68 -3.14 0.61 32.87
C ASN A 68 -1.86 -0.20 32.64
N GLU A 69 -1.83 -0.93 31.53
CA GLU A 69 -0.58 -1.40 30.95
C GLU A 69 -0.18 -0.35 29.92
N ASP A 70 0.91 0.36 30.20
CA ASP A 70 1.66 1.03 29.15
C ASP A 70 1.95 -0.05 28.09
N VAL A 71 1.30 0.07 26.93
CA VAL A 71 1.44 -0.90 25.83
C VAL A 71 2.89 -0.85 25.37
N VAL A 72 3.71 -1.74 25.91
CA VAL A 72 5.08 -1.98 25.44
C VAL A 72 4.93 -2.61 24.07
N LEU A 73 5.07 -1.80 23.03
CA LEU A 73 5.20 -2.27 21.65
C LEU A 73 6.31 -3.31 21.63
N GLY A 74 6.03 -4.49 21.07
CA GLY A 74 7.08 -5.49 20.85
C GLY A 74 8.19 -4.89 19.98
N ASP A 75 9.42 -5.42 20.04
CA ASP A 75 10.56 -4.87 19.29
C ASP A 75 10.28 -4.71 17.77
N ASP A 76 9.36 -5.52 17.25
CA ASP A 76 8.88 -5.53 15.86
C ASP A 76 7.59 -4.74 15.59
N GLU A 77 7.05 -4.02 16.56
CA GLU A 77 5.87 -3.17 16.39
C GLU A 77 6.25 -1.71 16.18
N ILE A 78 5.42 -1.01 15.42
CA ILE A 78 5.55 0.42 15.16
C ILE A 78 4.22 1.12 15.47
N SER A 79 4.30 2.35 15.93
CA SER A 79 3.18 3.28 16.08
C SER A 79 3.32 4.41 15.07
N ILE A 80 2.24 4.69 14.36
CA ILE A 80 2.12 5.81 13.43
C ILE A 80 1.01 6.70 13.95
N HIS A 81 1.35 7.95 14.26
CA HIS A 81 0.42 8.89 14.84
C HIS A 81 0.48 10.24 14.12
N GLY A 82 -0.57 11.05 14.28
CA GLY A 82 -0.58 12.38 13.69
C GLY A 82 -1.92 13.07 13.83
N GLU A 83 -1.99 14.25 13.24
CA GLU A 83 -3.19 15.05 13.17
C GLU A 83 -3.86 14.95 11.79
N LEU A 84 -5.20 14.91 11.80
CA LEU A 84 -6.02 15.07 10.61
C LEU A 84 -6.44 16.53 10.49
N ILE A 85 -6.10 17.11 9.35
CA ILE A 85 -6.33 18.52 9.02
C ILE A 85 -7.34 18.56 7.89
N PHE A 86 -8.37 19.39 7.98
CA PHE A 86 -9.26 19.63 6.85
C PHE A 86 -8.61 20.67 5.92
N GLU A 87 -8.51 20.38 4.62
CA GLU A 87 -7.94 21.34 3.65
C GLU A 87 -8.78 22.61 3.58
N GLU A 88 -10.10 22.41 3.56
CA GLU A 88 -11.09 23.47 3.65
C GLU A 88 -11.59 23.65 5.09
N ALA A 89 -12.67 24.41 5.27
CA ALA A 89 -13.32 24.53 6.56
C ALA A 89 -13.84 23.17 7.04
N ALA A 90 -13.36 22.75 8.21
CA ALA A 90 -13.88 21.59 8.92
C ALA A 90 -15.40 21.72 9.16
N PRO A 91 -16.17 20.62 9.12
CA PRO A 91 -17.60 20.62 9.43
C PRO A 91 -17.89 21.25 10.79
N ASP A 92 -18.93 22.08 10.88
CA ASP A 92 -19.35 22.68 12.16
C ASP A 92 -19.76 21.63 13.19
N SER A 93 -20.38 20.55 12.71
CA SER A 93 -20.70 19.38 13.51
C SER A 93 -20.65 18.13 12.65
N LEU A 94 -20.38 17.00 13.29
CA LEU A 94 -20.50 15.69 12.67
C LEU A 94 -21.82 15.07 13.14
N PRO A 95 -22.71 14.65 12.22
CA PRO A 95 -23.93 13.96 12.59
C PRO A 95 -23.59 12.65 13.32
N PRO A 96 -24.53 12.14 14.15
CA PRO A 96 -24.40 10.81 14.74
C PRO A 96 -24.13 9.76 13.65
N ASN A 97 -23.42 8.69 13.99
CA ASN A 97 -23.04 7.62 13.05
C ASN A 97 -21.98 8.02 12.00
N SER A 98 -21.27 9.13 12.20
CA SER A 98 -20.05 9.43 11.41
C SER A 98 -18.92 8.47 11.76
N HIS A 99 -18.14 8.05 10.78
CA HIS A 99 -17.06 7.08 10.94
C HIS A 99 -15.78 7.60 10.28
N LEU A 100 -14.73 7.76 11.08
CA LEU A 100 -13.39 8.08 10.58
C LEU A 100 -12.51 6.84 10.65
N ARG A 101 -12.10 6.35 9.49
CA ARG A 101 -11.15 5.25 9.34
C ARG A 101 -9.82 5.82 8.85
N VAL A 102 -8.73 5.46 9.53
CA VAL A 102 -7.37 5.73 9.07
C VAL A 102 -6.67 4.40 8.85
N LYS A 103 -6.01 4.26 7.71
CA LYS A 103 -5.33 3.05 7.29
C LYS A 103 -3.86 3.33 7.04
N PHE A 104 -3.05 2.32 7.34
CA PHE A 104 -1.65 2.26 6.98
C PHE A 104 -1.47 1.11 5.99
N GLU A 105 -0.97 1.42 4.81
CA GLU A 105 -0.98 0.52 3.65
C GLU A 105 0.37 0.48 2.95
N ASP A 106 0.73 -0.70 2.44
CA ASP A 106 1.82 -0.88 1.47
C ASP A 106 1.29 -0.58 0.07
N VAL A 107 1.87 0.45 -0.55
CA VAL A 107 1.54 0.96 -1.89
C VAL A 107 2.72 0.79 -2.86
N SER A 108 3.61 -0.17 -2.59
CA SER A 108 4.79 -0.44 -3.43
C SER A 108 4.45 -0.91 -4.85
N MET A 109 3.29 -1.56 -5.01
CA MET A 109 2.85 -2.15 -6.26
C MET A 109 1.84 -1.24 -6.95
N MET A 110 2.20 -0.67 -8.10
CA MET A 110 1.32 0.25 -8.84
C MET A 110 0.09 -0.44 -9.45
N ASP A 111 0.25 -1.68 -9.92
CA ASP A 111 -0.79 -2.44 -10.64
C ASP A 111 -1.53 -3.44 -9.73
N ALA A 112 -1.35 -3.36 -8.42
CA ALA A 112 -1.99 -4.25 -7.46
C ALA A 112 -2.70 -3.46 -6.35
N PRO A 113 -3.74 -4.04 -5.73
CA PRO A 113 -4.35 -3.43 -4.55
C PRO A 113 -3.32 -3.26 -3.43
N SER A 114 -3.41 -2.14 -2.72
CA SER A 114 -2.59 -1.87 -1.55
C SER A 114 -2.81 -2.92 -0.46
N VAL A 115 -1.74 -3.29 0.24
CA VAL A 115 -1.82 -4.26 1.34
C VAL A 115 -2.05 -3.52 2.65
N LEU A 116 -3.12 -3.85 3.36
CA LEU A 116 -3.40 -3.24 4.67
C LEU A 116 -2.42 -3.78 5.72
N LEU A 117 -1.67 -2.86 6.32
CA LEU A 117 -0.70 -3.16 7.39
C LEU A 117 -1.29 -2.86 8.77
N GLY A 118 -2.16 -1.86 8.87
CA GLY A 118 -2.84 -1.49 10.10
C GLY A 118 -4.02 -0.57 9.83
N GLU A 119 -5.01 -0.59 10.72
CA GLU A 119 -6.13 0.33 10.67
C GLU A 119 -6.56 0.76 12.07
N THR A 120 -7.15 1.94 12.15
CA THR A 120 -7.75 2.47 13.37
C THR A 120 -9.05 3.18 13.05
N MET A 121 -9.99 3.09 13.99
CA MET A 121 -11.23 3.86 13.96
C MET A 121 -11.10 4.96 15.00
N VAL A 122 -11.07 6.21 14.54
CA VAL A 122 -10.92 7.37 15.43
C VAL A 122 -12.24 7.64 16.14
N ASP A 123 -12.18 7.85 17.45
CA ASP A 123 -13.35 8.27 18.21
C ASP A 123 -13.71 9.72 17.88
N LEU A 124 -14.94 9.91 17.40
CA LEU A 124 -15.50 11.21 17.01
C LEU A 124 -16.48 11.76 18.06
N SER A 125 -16.67 11.07 19.19
CA SER A 125 -17.60 11.48 20.25
C SER A 125 -17.30 12.86 20.84
N SER A 126 -16.02 13.24 20.83
CA SER A 126 -15.50 14.51 21.34
C SER A 126 -15.08 15.48 20.24
N TYR A 127 -15.60 15.31 19.02
CA TYR A 127 -15.28 16.17 17.89
C TYR A 127 -15.57 17.64 18.20
N ASP A 128 -14.57 18.48 17.97
CA ASP A 128 -14.62 19.91 18.13
C ASP A 128 -13.93 20.54 16.92
N LYS A 129 -14.65 21.37 16.17
CA LYS A 129 -14.12 22.07 14.99
C LYS A 129 -12.87 22.91 15.31
N ALA A 130 -12.71 23.38 16.56
CA ALA A 130 -11.55 24.15 16.97
C ALA A 130 -10.28 23.31 17.19
N LYS A 131 -10.40 21.97 17.22
CA LYS A 131 -9.29 21.05 17.50
C LYS A 131 -9.10 20.07 16.35
N ASN A 132 -7.84 19.85 16.00
CA ASN A 132 -7.51 18.81 15.04
C ASN A 132 -7.78 17.43 15.66
N LEU A 133 -8.36 16.54 14.84
CA LEU A 133 -8.51 15.14 15.21
C LEU A 133 -7.15 14.47 15.21
N LYS A 134 -6.93 13.57 16.17
CA LYS A 134 -5.70 12.80 16.30
C LYS A 134 -5.96 11.35 15.99
N TYR A 135 -4.98 10.70 15.40
CA TYR A 135 -5.03 9.27 15.16
C TYR A 135 -3.74 8.61 15.62
N GLU A 136 -3.87 7.32 15.95
CA GLU A 136 -2.76 6.43 16.24
C GLU A 136 -3.07 5.05 15.63
N ILE A 137 -2.12 4.51 14.88
CA ILE A 137 -2.16 3.19 14.27
C ILE A 137 -1.00 2.39 14.82
N LYS A 138 -1.29 1.22 15.39
CA LYS A 138 -0.29 0.24 15.78
C LYS A 138 -0.24 -0.86 14.72
N SER A 139 0.95 -1.22 14.29
CA SER A 139 1.16 -2.22 13.24
C SER A 139 2.48 -2.95 13.44
N LYS A 140 2.62 -4.12 12.82
CA LYS A 140 3.92 -4.79 12.71
C LYS A 140 4.81 -4.02 11.74
N ARG A 141 6.11 -3.94 12.04
CA ARG A 141 7.11 -3.31 11.19
C ARG A 141 7.11 -4.00 9.81
N PRO A 142 6.80 -3.28 8.73
CA PRO A 142 6.91 -3.83 7.39
C PRO A 142 8.37 -3.74 6.91
N GLY A 143 8.69 -4.33 5.75
CA GLY A 143 10.06 -4.37 5.23
C GLY A 143 10.65 -2.98 4.95
N LEU A 144 11.97 -2.82 4.98
CA LEU A 144 12.61 -1.50 4.80
C LEU A 144 12.56 -0.96 3.35
N GLY A 145 12.24 -1.80 2.37
CA GLY A 145 12.31 -1.46 0.93
C GLY A 145 10.98 -1.07 0.29
N GLY A 146 9.88 -1.03 1.05
CA GLY A 146 8.55 -0.72 0.53
C GLY A 146 8.24 0.78 0.46
N SER A 147 7.14 1.10 -0.22
CA SER A 147 6.47 2.39 -0.20
C SER A 147 5.23 2.28 0.67
N TYR A 148 5.20 2.99 1.79
CA TYR A 148 4.10 2.92 2.74
C TYR A 148 3.39 4.25 2.84
N SER A 149 2.06 4.22 2.86
CA SER A 149 1.23 5.42 2.94
C SER A 149 0.23 5.32 4.08
N VAL A 150 -0.06 6.46 4.69
CA VAL A 150 -1.29 6.63 5.47
C VAL A 150 -2.39 7.14 4.54
N SER A 151 -3.61 6.64 4.73
CA SER A 151 -4.82 7.13 4.09
C SER A 151 -5.92 7.27 5.11
N ALA A 152 -6.84 8.21 4.90
CA ALA A 152 -7.98 8.40 5.79
C ALA A 152 -9.27 8.64 5.00
N THR A 153 -10.38 8.19 5.60
CA THR A 153 -11.73 8.40 5.06
C THR A 153 -12.69 8.67 6.21
N LEU A 154 -13.36 9.82 6.15
CA LEU A 154 -14.44 10.23 7.05
C LEU A 154 -15.77 10.11 6.32
N ASN A 155 -16.56 9.12 6.69
CA ASN A 155 -17.95 9.00 6.26
C ASN A 155 -18.85 9.80 7.20
N VAL A 156 -19.58 10.79 6.67
CA VAL A 156 -20.33 11.77 7.46
C VAL A 156 -21.77 11.29 7.68
N GLY A 157 -22.09 10.81 8.88
CA GLY A 157 -23.42 10.33 9.26
C GLY A 157 -23.78 8.93 8.78
N TRP A 158 -22.81 8.20 8.23
CA TRP A 158 -23.01 6.84 7.73
C TRP A 158 -21.72 6.00 7.85
N LYS A 159 -21.85 4.70 7.57
CA LYS A 159 -20.75 3.73 7.60
C LYS A 159 -20.57 3.07 6.24
N ALA A 160 -19.33 3.03 5.76
CA ALA A 160 -18.97 2.33 4.53
C ALA A 160 -19.43 0.86 4.52
N ASN A 161 -19.84 0.39 3.34
CA ASN A 161 -20.27 -0.98 3.08
C ASN A 161 -19.66 -1.51 1.77
N LYS A 162 -20.11 -2.68 1.29
CA LYS A 162 -19.55 -3.29 0.07
C LYS A 162 -19.97 -2.55 -1.20
N GLU A 163 -21.08 -1.83 -1.14
CA GLU A 163 -21.68 -1.13 -2.28
C GLU A 163 -21.09 0.26 -2.47
N ALA A 164 -20.79 0.97 -1.37
CA ALA A 164 -20.23 2.30 -1.38
C ALA A 164 -19.24 2.49 -0.22
N TRP A 165 -18.02 2.90 -0.57
CA TRP A 165 -16.98 3.24 0.41
C TRP A 165 -16.90 4.75 0.70
N ILE A 166 -17.42 5.60 -0.20
CA ILE A 166 -17.46 7.06 -0.05
C ILE A 166 -18.67 7.68 -0.79
N LYS A 167 -19.18 8.82 -0.30
CA LYS A 167 -20.32 9.57 -0.87
C LYS A 167 -20.03 11.07 -0.92
N PRO A 168 -20.67 11.83 -1.82
CA PRO A 168 -20.50 13.28 -1.88
C PRO A 168 -20.76 13.94 -0.52
N GLY A 169 -19.84 14.80 -0.08
CA GLY A 169 -19.88 15.42 1.25
C GLY A 169 -19.11 14.67 2.34
N ASP A 170 -18.59 13.48 2.05
CA ASP A 170 -17.57 12.83 2.86
C ASP A 170 -16.20 13.48 2.67
N TYR A 171 -15.22 13.06 3.48
CA TYR A 171 -13.85 13.52 3.35
C TYR A 171 -12.88 12.36 3.20
N MET A 172 -11.81 12.55 2.43
CA MET A 172 -10.74 11.57 2.30
C MET A 172 -9.39 12.22 2.03
N THR A 173 -8.33 11.43 2.12
CA THR A 173 -7.01 11.79 1.60
C THR A 173 -6.95 11.51 0.10
N ASP A 174 -6.61 12.49 -0.72
CA ASP A 174 -6.43 12.38 -2.18
C ASP A 174 -4.95 12.33 -2.61
N THR A 175 -4.05 12.54 -1.66
CA THR A 175 -2.60 12.66 -1.86
C THR A 175 -1.86 11.56 -1.09
N HIS A 176 -0.63 11.28 -1.52
CA HIS A 176 0.21 10.27 -0.90
C HIS A 176 0.88 10.79 0.38
N TYR A 177 0.56 10.18 1.52
CA TYR A 177 1.18 10.47 2.81
C TYR A 177 2.21 9.40 3.17
N GLY A 178 3.36 9.49 2.51
CA GLY A 178 4.45 8.53 2.68
C GLY A 178 4.98 8.46 4.13
N VAL A 179 5.23 7.24 4.60
CA VAL A 179 5.91 6.92 5.86
C VAL A 179 7.17 6.12 5.54
N ARG A 180 8.34 6.73 5.77
CA ARG A 180 9.62 6.07 5.54
C ARG A 180 9.99 5.22 6.75
N ILE A 181 9.87 3.90 6.61
CA ILE A 181 10.23 2.95 7.67
C ILE A 181 11.74 2.84 7.77
N GLU A 182 12.25 2.96 8.99
CA GLU A 182 13.67 2.90 9.33
C GLU A 182 13.93 1.70 10.25
N ASP A 183 15.14 1.17 10.22
CA ASP A 183 15.53 0.10 11.14
C ASP A 183 15.49 0.61 12.60
N LYS A 184 15.01 -0.23 13.53
CA LYS A 184 14.91 0.04 14.98
C LYS A 184 14.11 1.27 15.41
N LYS A 185 13.49 2.02 14.49
CA LYS A 185 12.57 3.12 14.80
C LYS A 185 11.16 2.60 14.97
N GLN A 186 10.52 2.87 16.11
CA GLN A 186 9.18 2.38 16.42
C GLN A 186 8.10 3.45 16.27
N ASP A 187 8.46 4.73 16.37
CA ASP A 187 7.49 5.82 16.41
C ASP A 187 7.61 6.71 15.17
N TYR A 188 6.46 6.97 14.52
CA TYR A 188 6.37 7.73 13.29
C TYR A 188 5.26 8.76 13.37
N ARG A 189 5.63 10.03 13.20
CA ARG A 189 4.66 11.11 13.08
C ARG A 189 4.34 11.41 11.63
N ARG A 190 3.06 11.45 11.28
CA ARG A 190 2.59 11.91 9.97
C ARG A 190 1.27 12.66 10.10
N ASP A 191 1.29 13.96 9.85
CA ASP A 191 0.04 14.73 9.75
C ASP A 191 -0.53 14.58 8.33
N ILE A 192 -1.85 14.43 8.22
CA ILE A 192 -2.56 14.15 6.96
C ILE A 192 -3.70 15.13 6.73
N THR A 193 -3.92 15.50 5.47
CA THR A 193 -4.97 16.44 5.08
C THR A 193 -6.14 15.70 4.43
N LEU A 194 -7.35 16.03 4.87
CA LEU A 194 -8.63 15.57 4.38
C LEU A 194 -9.22 16.60 3.41
N VAL A 195 -9.53 16.14 2.21
CA VAL A 195 -10.25 16.89 1.18
C VAL A 195 -11.68 16.40 1.09
N LYS A 196 -12.60 17.27 0.67
CA LYS A 196 -14.01 16.93 0.51
C LYS A 196 -14.22 16.17 -0.81
N TYR A 197 -15.00 15.09 -0.77
CA TYR A 197 -15.39 14.31 -1.96
C TYR A 197 -16.67 14.84 -2.62
#